data_AF-A0A9Q0RRY8-F1
#
_entry.id   AF-A0A9Q0RRY8-F1
#
_cell.length_a   1.000
_cell.length_b   1.000
_cell.length_c   1.000
_cell.angle_alpha   90.00
_cell.angle_beta   90.00
_cell.angle_gamma   90.00
#
_symmetry.space_group_name_H-M   'P 1'
#
loop_
_entity.id
_entity.type
_entity.pdbx_description
1 polymer ?
#
loop_
_entity_poly.entity_id
_entity_poly.type
_entity_poly.pdbx_seq_one_letter_code
_entity_poly.pdbx_strand_id
1 'polypeptide(L)'
;GNTEHPSDRFYNTTVEVLPESLPENSPIWSTFNSTADGFLIIGNFNALGIAEGGVEPQIGAVKEIRLHVHSDSENWAILSEIMLQGNTNR
;
A
#
# COMPACT_ATOMS: atom_id res chain seq x y z
N GLY A 1 10.97 -9.29 2.46
CA GLY A 1 11.10 -10.66 2.98
C GLY A 1 12.55 -11.09 3.01
N ASN A 2 12.88 -12.10 3.80
CA ASN A 2 14.24 -12.61 3.89
C ASN A 2 14.52 -13.65 2.79
N THR A 3 15.56 -13.45 1.98
CA THR A 3 15.95 -14.41 0.94
C THR A 3 16.49 -15.73 1.50
N GLU A 4 17.03 -15.71 2.72
CA GLU A 4 17.52 -16.91 3.43
C GLU A 4 16.39 -17.67 4.15
N HIS A 5 15.32 -16.96 4.50
CA HIS A 5 14.12 -17.53 5.13
C HIS A 5 12.88 -17.19 4.30
N PRO A 6 12.57 -17.98 3.26
CA PRO A 6 11.49 -17.65 2.35
C PRO A 6 10.13 -17.49 3.04
N SER A 7 9.88 -18.13 4.17
CA SER A 7 8.63 -17.96 4.95
C SER A 7 8.45 -16.55 5.53
N ASP A 8 9.53 -15.78 5.64
CA ASP A 8 9.53 -14.49 6.34
C ASP A 8 9.08 -13.37 5.41
N ARG A 9 7.79 -13.38 5.07
CA ARG A 9 7.18 -12.41 4.14
C ARG A 9 5.80 -11.97 4.64
N PHE A 10 5.34 -10.83 4.12
CA PHE A 10 3.98 -10.37 4.36
C PHE A 10 2.99 -11.22 3.58
N TYR A 11 1.94 -11.66 4.26
CA TYR A 11 0.78 -12.34 3.69
C TYR A 11 -0.47 -11.54 4.05
N ASN A 12 -1.48 -11.56 3.17
CA ASN A 12 -2.76 -10.90 3.42
C ASN A 12 -2.57 -9.46 3.95
N THR A 13 -1.71 -8.70 3.28
CA THR A 13 -1.29 -7.37 3.68
C THR A 13 -1.53 -6.41 2.52
N THR A 14 -2.15 -5.26 2.79
CA THR A 14 -2.43 -4.22 1.80
C THR A 14 -1.43 -3.07 1.90
N VAL A 15 -1.22 -2.39 0.78
CA VAL A 15 -0.55 -1.09 0.71
C VAL A 15 -1.63 -0.04 0.55
N GLU A 16 -1.68 0.90 1.47
CA GLU A 16 -2.75 1.88 1.60
C GLU A 16 -2.18 3.29 1.65
N VAL A 17 -2.89 4.26 1.10
CA VAL A 17 -2.48 5.68 1.11
C VAL A 17 -3.60 6.56 1.64
N LEU A 18 -3.23 7.52 2.48
CA LEU A 18 -4.11 8.59 2.91
C LEU A 18 -3.84 9.83 2.06
N PRO A 19 -4.80 10.31 1.25
CA PRO A 19 -4.65 11.55 0.50
C PRO A 19 -4.61 12.76 1.43
N GLU A 20 -3.84 13.79 1.08
CA GLU A 20 -3.76 15.03 1.86
C GLU A 20 -5.00 15.92 1.68
N SER A 21 -5.59 15.95 0.49
CA SER A 21 -6.69 16.87 0.15
C SER A 21 -7.62 16.33 -0.94
N LEU A 22 -7.87 15.02 -0.98
CA LEU A 22 -8.83 14.42 -1.93
C LEU A 22 -10.27 14.74 -1.48
N PRO A 23 -11.08 15.44 -2.29
CA PRO A 23 -12.46 15.74 -1.93
C PRO A 23 -13.29 14.48 -1.74
N GLU A 24 -14.21 14.45 -0.76
CA GLU A 24 -15.07 13.29 -0.48
C GLU A 24 -15.96 12.89 -1.66
N ASN A 25 -16.32 13.85 -2.52
CA ASN A 25 -17.11 13.63 -3.73
C ASN A 25 -16.26 13.24 -4.96
N SER A 26 -14.95 13.02 -4.78
CA SER A 26 -14.06 12.60 -5.85
C SER A 26 -14.46 11.22 -6.39
N PRO A 27 -14.51 11.02 -7.71
CA PRO A 27 -14.80 9.71 -8.29
C PRO A 27 -13.74 8.65 -7.92
N ILE A 28 -12.53 9.06 -7.52
CA ILE A 28 -11.46 8.16 -7.08
C ILE A 28 -11.89 7.24 -5.94
N TRP A 29 -12.72 7.72 -5.02
CA TRP A 29 -13.26 6.90 -3.92
C TRP A 29 -14.11 5.72 -4.40
N SER A 30 -14.62 5.78 -5.63
CA SER A 30 -15.35 4.67 -6.27
C SER A 30 -14.48 3.77 -7.16
N THR A 31 -13.30 4.26 -7.55
CA THR A 31 -12.34 3.49 -8.37
C THR A 31 -11.49 2.55 -7.50
N PHE A 32 -11.16 2.98 -6.29
CA PHE A 32 -10.34 2.21 -5.35
C PHE A 32 -11.18 1.70 -4.18
N ASN A 33 -10.81 0.53 -3.67
CA ASN A 33 -11.29 0.12 -2.36
C ASN A 33 -10.75 1.09 -1.31
N SER A 34 -11.60 1.47 -0.35
CA SER A 34 -11.24 2.37 0.73
C SER A 34 -11.53 1.77 2.10
N THR A 35 -10.78 2.22 3.09
CA THR A 35 -10.99 1.87 4.49
C THR A 35 -11.90 2.90 5.15
N ALA A 36 -12.56 2.51 6.25
CA ALA A 36 -13.48 3.40 6.98
C ALA A 36 -12.77 4.65 7.57
N ASP A 37 -11.45 4.58 7.77
CA ASP A 37 -10.61 5.68 8.24
C ASP A 37 -9.97 6.50 7.11
N GLY A 38 -10.44 6.33 5.87
CA GLY A 38 -10.15 7.24 4.75
C GLY A 38 -8.91 6.89 3.93
N PHE A 39 -8.33 5.71 4.08
CA PHE A 39 -7.23 5.26 3.22
C PHE A 39 -7.78 4.62 1.94
N LEU A 40 -7.04 4.81 0.84
CA LEU A 40 -7.23 4.10 -0.42
C LEU A 40 -6.29 2.90 -0.48
N ILE A 41 -6.79 1.72 -0.82
CA ILE A 41 -5.98 0.52 -1.02
C ILE A 41 -5.43 0.54 -2.45
N ILE A 42 -4.11 0.75 -2.59
CA ILE A 42 -3.45 0.91 -3.90
C ILE A 42 -2.65 -0.32 -4.33
N GLY A 43 -2.51 -1.32 -3.46
CA GLY A 43 -1.79 -2.54 -3.77
C GLY A 43 -1.93 -3.59 -2.67
N ASN A 44 -1.47 -4.79 -2.96
CA ASN A 44 -1.46 -5.90 -2.01
C ASN A 44 -0.19 -6.74 -2.19
N PHE A 45 0.29 -7.32 -1.09
CA PHE A 45 1.37 -8.30 -1.15
C PHE A 45 0.87 -9.57 -1.83
N ASN A 46 1.62 -10.03 -2.84
CA ASN A 46 1.37 -11.29 -3.53
C ASN A 46 2.01 -12.48 -2.80
N ALA A 47 1.84 -13.69 -3.34
CA ALA A 47 2.39 -14.90 -2.75
C ALA A 47 3.92 -14.89 -2.62
N LEU A 48 4.63 -14.06 -3.39
CA LEU A 48 6.08 -13.88 -3.32
C LEU A 48 6.52 -12.81 -2.30
N GLY A 49 5.58 -12.17 -1.60
CA GLY A 49 5.88 -11.11 -0.64
C GLY A 49 6.27 -9.80 -1.30
N ILE A 50 5.82 -9.57 -2.53
CA ILE A 50 6.04 -8.33 -3.29
C ILE A 50 4.69 -7.62 -3.43
N ALA A 51 4.69 -6.31 -3.21
CA ALA A 51 3.56 -5.44 -3.50
C ALA A 51 4.02 -4.31 -4.42
N GLU A 52 3.19 -4.01 -5.42
CA GLU A 52 3.34 -2.87 -6.32
C GLU A 52 2.02 -2.11 -6.34
N GLY A 53 2.09 -0.79 -6.46
CA GLY A 53 0.92 0.08 -6.44
C GLY A 53 1.25 1.45 -7.02
N GLY A 54 0.28 2.06 -7.69
CA GLY A 54 0.40 3.38 -8.27
C GLY A 54 -0.48 4.38 -7.54
N VAL A 55 0.03 5.58 -7.32
CA VAL A 55 -0.77 6.72 -6.86
C VAL A 55 -1.21 7.50 -8.09
N GLU A 56 -2.49 7.40 -8.45
CA GLU A 56 -3.03 8.16 -9.57
C GLU A 56 -2.91 9.67 -9.32
N PRO A 57 -2.60 10.49 -10.36
CA PRO A 57 -2.46 11.94 -10.19
C PRO A 57 -3.68 12.62 -9.56
N GLN A 58 -4.88 12.05 -9.74
CA GLN A 58 -6.13 12.56 -9.18
C GLN A 58 -6.23 12.35 -7.65
N ILE A 59 -5.47 11.41 -7.07
CA ILE A 59 -5.34 11.25 -5.61
C ILE A 59 -4.62 12.46 -5.02
N GLY A 60 -3.68 13.03 -5.77
CA GLY A 60 -2.90 14.20 -5.37
C GLY A 60 -1.76 13.86 -4.40
N ALA A 61 -1.43 14.81 -3.53
CA ALA A 61 -0.38 14.61 -2.53
C ALA A 61 -0.80 13.55 -1.51
N VAL A 62 0.14 12.67 -1.15
CA VAL A 62 -0.06 11.61 -0.15
C VAL A 62 0.42 12.12 1.20
N LYS A 63 -0.46 12.07 2.19
CA LYS A 63 -0.17 12.43 3.57
C LYS A 63 0.51 11.28 4.32
N GLU A 64 0.04 10.06 4.09
CA GLU A 64 0.52 8.86 4.79
C GLU A 64 0.48 7.63 3.89
N ILE A 65 1.45 6.73 4.07
CA ILE A 65 1.45 5.40 3.49
C ILE A 65 1.40 4.39 4.64
N ARG A 66 0.50 3.41 4.55
CA ARG A 66 0.30 2.36 5.55
C ARG A 66 0.40 0.98 4.91
N LEU A 67 1.11 0.07 5.60
CA LEU A 67 0.97 -1.36 5.36
C LEU A 67 0.01 -1.93 6.40
N HIS A 68 -1.09 -2.52 5.97
CA HIS A 68 -2.09 -3.07 6.88
C HIS A 68 -2.11 -4.59 6.77
N VAL A 69 -1.70 -5.26 7.85
CA VAL A 69 -1.65 -6.73 7.95
C VAL A 69 -2.99 -7.22 8.47
N HIS A 70 -3.72 -8.01 7.68
CA HIS A 70 -5.10 -8.42 7.97
C HIS A 70 -5.21 -9.76 8.70
N SER A 71 -4.09 -10.44 8.93
CA SER A 71 -4.07 -11.73 9.62
C SER A 71 -2.78 -11.94 10.38
N ASP A 72 -2.88 -12.61 11.52
CA ASP A 72 -1.72 -13.06 12.27
C ASP A 72 -0.86 -14.03 11.44
N SER A 73 0.45 -13.99 11.67
CA SER A 73 1.42 -14.88 11.04
C SER A 73 2.19 -15.63 12.12
N GLU A 74 2.37 -16.94 11.93
CA GLU A 74 3.22 -17.78 12.77
C GLU A 74 4.72 -17.47 12.56
N ASN A 75 5.05 -16.85 11.42
CA ASN A 75 6.41 -16.43 11.06
C ASN A 75 6.60 -14.94 11.25
N TRP A 76 7.85 -14.52 11.41
CA TRP A 76 8.23 -13.12 11.41
C TRP A 76 8.15 -12.58 9.98
N ALA A 77 7.58 -11.39 9.77
CA ALA A 77 7.65 -10.71 8.48
C ALA A 77 8.77 -9.67 8.51
N ILE A 78 9.66 -9.72 7.51
CA ILE A 78 10.71 -8.71 7.33
C ILE A 78 10.38 -7.84 6.13
N LEU A 79 10.26 -6.53 6.36
CA LEU A 79 10.24 -5.52 5.31
C LEU A 79 11.68 -5.20 4.93
N SER A 80 12.11 -5.67 3.76
CA SER A 80 13.52 -5.58 3.35
C SER A 80 13.84 -4.29 2.62
N GLU A 81 12.90 -3.80 1.80
CA GLU A 81 13.09 -2.61 0.97
C GLU A 81 11.75 -1.92 0.74
N ILE A 82 11.81 -0.59 0.62
CA ILE A 82 10.73 0.24 0.12
C ILE A 82 11.31 1.16 -0.94
N MET A 83 10.75 1.12 -2.14
CA MET A 83 11.08 2.06 -3.21
C MET A 83 9.89 2.99 -3.45
N LEU A 84 10.09 4.29 -3.20
CA LEU A 84 9.11 5.34 -3.51
C LEU A 84 9.63 6.16 -4.68
N GLN A 85 8.89 6.18 -5.78
CA GLN A 85 9.23 6.96 -6.96
C GLN A 85 8.23 8.08 -7.16
N GLY A 86 8.69 9.33 -7.08
CA GLY A 86 7.91 10.48 -7.48
C GLY A 86 7.99 10.70 -8.99
N ASN A 87 6.90 11.14 -9.60
CA ASN A 87 6.93 11.65 -10.97
C ASN A 87 7.66 13.01 -10.98
N THR A 88 8.97 13.00 -11.16
CA THR A 88 9.75 14.21 -11.46
C THR A 88 9.55 14.59 -12.92
N ASN A 89 8.38 15.11 -13.27
CA ASN A 89 8.25 15.95 -14.46
C ASN A 89 8.77 17.35 -14.11
N ARG A 90 10.09 17.52 -14.14
CA ARG A 90 10.72 18.84 -14.27
C ARG A 90 10.91 19.15 -15.75
#